data_AF-A0A0D0GEM1-F1
#
_entry.id   AF-A0A0D0GEM1-F1
#
_cell.length_a   1.000
_cell.length_b   1.000
_cell.length_c   1.000
_cell.angle_alpha   90.00
_cell.angle_beta   90.00
_cell.angle_gamma   90.00
#
_symmetry.space_group_name_H-M   'P 1'
#
loop_
_entity.id
_entity.type
_entity.pdbx_description
1 polymer ?
#
loop_
_entity_poly.entity_id
_entity_poly.type
_entity_poly.pdbx_seq_one_letter_code
_entity_poly.pdbx_strand_id
1 'polypeptide(L)'
;MKIKLFLLLFLSLGVVAVNAQTYSISKTVNIFGDTIHTYKDRSGKNIAMVTRSTDIFGNSVTSVNSAEDPESVKLLIKLLLGSGDY
;
A
#
# COMPACT_ATOMS: atom_id res chain seq x y z
N MET A 1 16.19 -35.06 31.46
CA MET A 1 16.34 -33.60 31.74
C MET A 1 16.58 -32.73 30.50
N LYS A 2 17.16 -33.24 29.40
CA LYS A 2 17.54 -32.44 28.22
C LYS A 2 16.35 -31.86 27.42
N ILE A 3 15.24 -32.59 27.34
CA ILE A 3 14.04 -32.17 26.58
C ILE A 3 13.27 -31.03 27.26
N LYS A 4 13.21 -31.00 28.59
CA LYS A 4 12.61 -29.90 29.35
C LYS A 4 13.42 -28.61 29.21
N LEU A 5 14.75 -28.73 29.16
CA LEU A 5 15.65 -27.59 28.95
C LEU A 5 15.53 -27.02 27.53
N PHE A 6 15.35 -27.87 26.52
CA PHE A 6 15.13 -27.45 25.13
C PHE A 6 13.76 -26.76 24.94
N LEU A 7 12.71 -27.26 25.60
CA LEU A 7 11.38 -26.63 25.59
C LEU A 7 11.37 -25.26 26.27
N LEU A 8 12.12 -25.10 27.36
CA LEU A 8 12.22 -23.83 28.08
C LEU A 8 13.01 -22.77 27.28
N LEU A 9 13.98 -23.21 26.47
CA LEU A 9 14.73 -22.35 25.55
C LEU A 9 13.84 -21.84 24.40
N PHE A 10 12.99 -22.70 23.83
CA PHE A 10 12.03 -22.29 22.79
C PHE A 10 10.93 -21.36 23.33
N LEU A 11 10.54 -21.48 24.60
CA LEU A 11 9.56 -20.59 25.23
C LEU A 11 10.11 -19.17 25.49
N SER A 12 11.44 -19.00 25.51
CA SER A 12 12.11 -17.70 25.64
C SER A 12 12.36 -16.97 24.31
N LEU A 13 12.02 -17.59 23.17
CA LEU A 13 12.05 -16.91 21.87
C LEU A 13 10.92 -15.88 21.86
N GLY A 14 11.29 -14.66 22.23
CA GLY A 14 10.39 -13.56 22.49
C GLY A 14 9.38 -13.32 21.36
N VAL A 15 8.20 -12.86 21.77
CA VAL A 15 7.16 -12.36 20.88
C VAL A 15 7.76 -11.24 20.03
N VAL A 16 8.07 -11.53 18.78
CA VAL A 16 8.42 -10.50 17.81
C VAL A 16 7.15 -9.75 17.51
N ALA A 17 7.03 -8.53 18.04
CA ALA A 17 5.92 -7.65 17.70
C ALA A 17 6.02 -7.27 16.22
N VAL A 18 5.16 -7.88 15.40
CA VAL A 18 5.03 -7.50 14.00
C VAL A 18 4.25 -6.18 13.96
N ASN A 19 4.93 -5.08 13.64
CA ASN A 19 4.27 -3.81 13.36
C ASN A 19 3.57 -3.90 12.00
N ALA A 20 2.34 -4.42 11.98
CA ALA A 20 1.51 -4.42 10.78
C ALA A 20 1.07 -2.98 10.47
N GLN A 21 1.64 -2.37 9.43
CA GLN A 21 1.22 -1.05 8.98
C GLN A 21 -0.15 -1.18 8.28
N THR A 22 -1.16 -0.53 8.86
CA THR A 22 -2.51 -0.52 8.30
C THR A 22 -2.67 0.68 7.38
N TYR A 23 -3.06 0.42 6.14
CA TYR A 23 -3.41 1.45 5.16
C TYR A 23 -4.90 1.34 4.84
N SER A 24 -5.54 2.49 4.64
CA SER A 24 -6.91 2.54 4.13
C SER A 24 -6.90 2.97 2.67
N ILE A 25 -7.70 2.29 1.85
CA ILE A 25 -7.85 2.58 0.43
C ILE A 25 -9.29 2.97 0.17
N SER A 26 -9.51 4.14 -0.42
CA SER A 26 -10.82 4.52 -0.94
C SER A 26 -10.77 4.61 -2.46
N LYS A 27 -11.78 4.05 -3.12
CA LYS A 27 -11.98 4.14 -4.57
C LYS A 27 -13.21 5.00 -4.84
N THR A 28 -13.05 6.01 -5.69
CA THR A 28 -14.14 6.84 -6.19
C THR A 28 -14.09 6.90 -7.71
N VAL A 29 -15.24 7.19 -8.31
CA VAL A 29 -15.35 7.46 -9.74
C VAL A 29 -15.96 8.85 -9.88
N ASN A 30 -15.34 9.72 -10.68
CA ASN A 30 -15.85 11.05 -10.91
C ASN A 30 -16.88 11.07 -12.06
N ILE A 31 -17.45 12.26 -12.35
CA ILE A 31 -18.45 12.43 -13.40
C ILE A 31 -17.93 12.14 -14.83
N PHE A 32 -16.62 12.12 -15.02
CA PHE A 32 -15.97 11.83 -16.30
C PHE A 32 -15.62 10.34 -16.43
N GLY A 33 -15.91 9.52 -15.42
CA GLY A 33 -15.55 8.10 -15.40
C GLY A 33 -14.12 7.84 -14.94
N ASP A 34 -13.36 8.86 -14.54
CA ASP A 34 -12.02 8.67 -14.00
C ASP A 34 -12.10 7.92 -12.68
N THR A 35 -11.23 6.93 -12.52
CA THR A 35 -11.11 6.17 -11.28
C THR A 35 -10.03 6.79 -10.41
N ILE A 36 -10.40 7.19 -9.20
CA ILE A 36 -9.49 7.80 -8.23
C ILE A 36 -9.33 6.85 -7.05
N HIS A 37 -8.08 6.48 -6.77
CA HIS A 37 -7.68 5.73 -5.59
C HIS A 37 -6.95 6.65 -4.61
N THR A 38 -7.45 6.76 -3.39
CA THR A 38 -6.78 7.52 -2.32
C THR A 38 -6.28 6.55 -1.26
N TYR A 39 -5.00 6.66 -0.96
CA TYR A 39 -4.29 5.87 0.04
C TYR A 39 -4.06 6.72 1.27
N LYS A 40 -4.51 6.23 2.42
CA LYS A 40 -4.35 6.88 3.71
C LYS A 40 -3.55 6.02 4.66
N ASP A 41 -2.71 6.68 5.44
CA ASP A 41 -2.04 6.02 6.56
C ASP A 41 -3.03 5.77 7.72
N ARG A 42 -2.51 5.16 8.79
CA ARG A 42 -3.29 4.88 10.01
C ARG A 42 -3.83 6.14 10.69
N SER A 43 -3.18 7.29 10.51
CA SER A 43 -3.63 8.58 11.05
C SER A 43 -4.72 9.23 10.20
N GLY A 44 -5.02 8.66 9.03
CA GLY A 44 -5.97 9.21 8.07
C GLY A 44 -5.36 10.25 7.12
N LYS A 45 -4.04 10.47 7.18
CA LYS A 45 -3.31 11.35 6.25
C LYS A 45 -3.26 10.71 4.87
N ASN A 46 -3.57 11.49 3.83
CA ASN A 46 -3.38 11.06 2.45
C ASN A 46 -1.87 10.94 2.17
N ILE A 47 -1.42 9.74 1.81
CA ILE A 47 -0.02 9.48 1.44
C ILE A 47 0.15 9.44 -0.07
N ALA A 48 -0.86 8.94 -0.80
CA ALA A 48 -0.84 8.90 -2.25
C ALA A 48 -2.26 8.97 -2.82
N MET A 49 -2.37 9.50 -4.02
CA MET A 49 -3.57 9.53 -4.83
C MET A 49 -3.23 9.11 -6.25
N VAL A 50 -3.92 8.10 -6.76
CA VAL A 50 -3.75 7.61 -8.13
C VAL A 50 -5.04 7.84 -8.90
N THR A 51 -4.95 8.58 -10.00
CA THR A 51 -6.06 8.85 -10.91
C THR A 51 -5.80 8.13 -12.22
N ARG A 52 -6.77 7.32 -12.66
CA ARG A 52 -6.78 6.72 -13.99
C ARG A 52 -7.88 7.37 -14.81
N SER A 53 -7.48 7.93 -15.94
CA SER A 53 -8.34 8.61 -16.90
C SER A 53 -8.20 7.96 -18.25
N THR A 54 -9.31 7.85 -18.98
CA THR A 54 -9.32 7.42 -20.38
C THR A 54 -9.95 8.52 -21.21
N ASP A 55 -9.24 8.99 -22.23
CA ASP A 55 -9.78 10.01 -23.12
C ASP A 55 -10.83 9.44 -24.09
N ILE A 56 -11.47 10.33 -24.85
CA ILE A 56 -12.53 9.95 -25.80
C ILE A 56 -12.05 9.07 -26.96
N PHE A 57 -10.74 8.99 -27.18
CA PHE A 57 -10.11 8.16 -28.20
C PHE A 57 -9.63 6.81 -27.64
N GLY A 58 -9.79 6.58 -26.34
CA GLY A 58 -9.38 5.37 -25.64
C GLY A 58 -7.96 5.41 -25.07
N ASN A 59 -7.24 6.54 -25.15
CA ASN A 59 -5.91 6.65 -24.55
C ASN A 59 -6.04 6.75 -23.03
N SER A 60 -5.29 5.91 -22.31
CA SER A 60 -5.34 5.88 -20.85
C SER A 60 -4.12 6.57 -20.24
N VAL A 61 -4.37 7.44 -19.27
CA VAL A 61 -3.36 8.17 -18.49
C VAL A 61 -3.51 7.79 -17.03
N THR A 62 -2.39 7.48 -16.38
CA THR A 62 -2.33 7.28 -14.93
C THR A 62 -1.50 8.41 -14.33
N SER A 63 -2.08 9.16 -13.41
CA SER A 63 -1.40 10.21 -12.66
C SER A 63 -1.27 9.80 -11.21
N VAL A 64 -0.08 9.97 -10.63
CA VAL A 64 0.16 9.72 -9.21
C VAL A 64 0.62 11.00 -8.54
N ASN A 65 -0.11 11.41 -7.51
CA ASN A 65 0.26 12.50 -6.63
C ASN A 65 0.56 11.94 -5.24
N SER A 66 1.75 12.21 -4.72
CA SER A 66 2.20 11.73 -3.42
C SER A 66 3.00 12.80 -2.69
N ALA A 67 2.89 12.80 -1.37
CA ALA A 67 3.72 13.61 -0.47
C ALA A 67 4.96 12.87 0.04
N GLU A 68 5.08 11.57 -0.26
CA GLU A 68 6.16 10.69 0.18
C GLU A 68 7.27 10.61 -0.88
N ASP A 69 8.44 10.08 -0.51
CA ASP A 69 9.56 9.95 -1.43
C ASP A 69 9.24 9.07 -2.65
N PRO A 70 9.86 9.32 -3.82
CA PRO A 70 9.51 8.63 -5.07
C PRO A 70 9.67 7.11 -5.03
N GLU A 71 10.63 6.57 -4.27
CA GLU A 71 10.89 5.12 -4.21
C GLU A 71 9.85 4.41 -3.34
N SER A 72 9.48 4.99 -2.19
CA SER A 72 8.38 4.50 -1.37
C SER A 72 7.05 4.52 -2.14
N VAL A 73 6.82 5.55 -2.95
CA VAL A 73 5.64 5.67 -3.81
C VAL A 73 5.63 4.61 -4.89
N LYS A 74 6.77 4.37 -5.54
CA LYS A 74 6.91 3.32 -6.55
C LYS A 74 6.63 1.93 -5.97
N LEU A 75 7.14 1.65 -4.77
CA LEU A 75 6.88 0.39 -4.08
C LEU A 75 5.40 0.24 -3.70
N LEU A 76 4.78 1.32 -3.20
CA LEU A 76 3.36 1.39 -2.85
C LEU A 76 2.48 1.13 -4.09
N ILE A 77 2.74 1.85 -5.19
CA ILE A 77 2.06 1.67 -6.48
C ILE A 77 2.20 0.22 -6.96
N LYS A 78 3.43 -0.33 -6.95
CA LYS A 78 3.69 -1.70 -7.41
C LYS A 78 2.93 -2.74 -6.58
N LEU A 79 2.82 -2.52 -5.27
CA LEU A 79 2.06 -3.39 -4.38
C LEU A 79 0.55 -3.33 -4.65
N LEU A 80 0.03 -2.15 -5.00
CA LEU A 80 -1.41 -1.89 -5.07
C LEU A 80 -2.01 -2.03 -6.46
N LEU A 81 -1.24 -1.72 -7.49
CA LEU A 81 -1.66 -1.70 -8.89
C LEU A 81 -0.96 -2.78 -9.73
N GLY A 82 -0.02 -3.51 -9.14
CA GLY A 82 0.78 -4.51 -9.82
C GLY A 82 2.00 -3.92 -10.54
N SER A 83 2.78 -4.80 -11.16
CA SER A 83 4.02 -4.45 -11.89
C SER A 83 3.73 -3.88 -13.28
N GLY A 84 2.98 -2.79 -13.35
CA GLY A 84 2.90 -1.98 -14.56
C GLY A 84 4.06 -0.99 -14.65
N ASP A 85 4.43 -0.62 -15.88
CA ASP A 85 5.38 0.46 -16.13
C ASP A 85 4.65 1.80 -15.91
N TYR A 86 4.79 2.35 -14.71
CA TYR A 86 4.23 3.64 -14.27
C TYR A 86 5.35 4.62 -13.91
#